data_AF-A0A3D5VCZ8-F1
#
_entry.id   AF-A0A3D5VCZ8-F1
#
_cell.length_a   1.000
_cell.length_b   1.000
_cell.length_c   1.000
_cell.angle_alpha   90.00
_cell.angle_beta   90.00
_cell.angle_gamma   90.00
#
_symmetry.space_group_name_H-M   'P 1'
#
loop_
_entity.id
_entity.type
_entity.pdbx_description
1 polymer ?
#
loop_
_entity_poly.entity_id
_entity_poly.type
_entity_poly.pdbx_seq_one_letter_code
_entity_poly.pdbx_strand_id
1 'polypeptide(L)'
;MTKPQYGFREGDPLSLWQAIKSGKAFKMLLKGEIPERFRSWEEIVKYNRKFFFRCIHKTPPIACEKSAKVSIHSLVCHMDLEMYLLAVKSFLRFYPKVQIIAHSDSSLSADDKLSYRKHIPNIDVIDETNKLWQHSLNRVRKEFIAKGFGNILMAKLFMHFFA
;
A
#
# COMPACT_ATOMS: atom_id res chain seq x y z
N MET A 1 10.37 -35.74 -22.41
CA MET A 1 10.51 -34.32 -22.02
C MET A 1 11.43 -34.24 -20.82
N THR A 2 12.67 -33.83 -21.03
CA THR A 2 13.70 -33.64 -19.99
C THR A 2 13.45 -32.31 -19.28
N LYS A 3 13.29 -32.33 -17.94
CA LYS A 3 13.20 -31.11 -17.12
C LYS A 3 14.51 -30.32 -17.25
N PRO A 4 14.48 -28.98 -17.32
CA PRO A 4 15.70 -28.20 -17.32
C PRO A 4 16.41 -28.35 -15.97
N GLN A 5 17.64 -28.83 -15.99
CA GLN A 5 18.57 -28.80 -14.86
C GLN A 5 19.12 -27.38 -14.71
N TYR A 6 18.34 -26.47 -14.15
CA TYR A 6 18.95 -25.32 -13.47
C TYR A 6 19.20 -25.74 -12.03
N GLY A 7 20.47 -26.04 -11.74
CA GLY A 7 20.95 -26.46 -10.42
C GLY A 7 20.76 -25.37 -9.38
N PHE A 8 19.56 -25.25 -8.84
CA PHE A 8 19.34 -24.70 -7.52
C PHE A 8 19.50 -25.87 -6.54
N ARG A 9 20.47 -25.77 -5.63
CA ARG A 9 20.51 -26.71 -4.50
C ARG A 9 19.20 -26.54 -3.74
N GLU A 10 18.41 -27.61 -3.72
CA GLU A 10 17.19 -27.72 -2.93
C GLU A 10 17.54 -27.40 -1.48
N GLY A 11 17.22 -26.18 -1.04
CA GLY A 11 17.59 -25.71 0.29
C GLY A 11 18.15 -24.30 0.37
N ASP A 12 18.84 -23.75 -0.63
CA ASP A 12 19.64 -22.54 -0.45
C ASP A 12 18.82 -21.22 -0.58
N PRO A 13 18.52 -20.50 0.51
CA PRO A 13 17.72 -19.28 0.46
C PRO A 13 18.43 -18.18 -0.33
N LEU A 14 19.76 -18.12 -0.31
CA LEU A 14 20.54 -17.06 -0.94
C LEU A 14 20.30 -16.98 -2.46
N SER A 15 20.05 -18.12 -3.08
CA SER A 15 19.90 -18.26 -4.53
C SER A 15 18.62 -17.60 -5.08
N LEU A 16 17.49 -17.70 -4.37
CA LEU A 16 16.26 -17.00 -4.73
C LEU A 16 16.37 -15.51 -4.41
N TRP A 17 17.00 -15.15 -3.30
CA TRP A 17 17.25 -13.75 -2.97
C TRP A 17 18.11 -13.04 -4.01
N GLN A 18 19.12 -13.73 -4.53
CA GLN A 18 19.90 -13.27 -5.68
C GLN A 18 19.05 -13.20 -6.96
N ALA A 19 18.15 -14.16 -7.18
CA ALA A 19 17.22 -14.14 -8.31
C ALA A 19 16.19 -12.99 -8.23
N ILE A 20 15.70 -12.67 -7.04
CA ILE A 20 14.82 -11.54 -6.74
C ILE A 20 15.56 -10.23 -6.97
N LYS A 21 16.76 -10.06 -6.39
CA LYS A 21 17.60 -8.87 -6.57
C LYS A 21 17.99 -8.64 -8.04
N SER A 22 18.14 -9.71 -8.82
CA SER A 22 18.47 -9.64 -10.25
C SER A 22 17.26 -9.58 -11.19
N GLY A 23 16.03 -9.58 -10.67
CA GLY A 23 14.80 -9.62 -11.48
C GLY A 23 14.54 -10.94 -12.20
N LYS A 24 15.36 -11.98 -11.98
CA LYS A 24 15.15 -13.35 -12.48
C LYS A 24 13.95 -14.03 -11.82
N ALA A 25 13.58 -13.64 -10.59
CA ALA A 25 12.45 -14.22 -9.88
C ALA A 25 11.12 -14.10 -10.65
N PHE A 26 10.91 -13.01 -11.39
CA PHE A 26 9.72 -12.87 -12.23
C PHE A 26 9.72 -13.82 -13.43
N LYS A 27 10.90 -14.07 -14.05
CA LYS A 27 11.02 -15.09 -15.10
C LYS A 27 10.76 -16.48 -14.54
N MET A 28 11.17 -16.76 -13.30
CA MET A 28 10.86 -18.02 -12.61
C MET A 28 9.36 -18.13 -12.28
N LEU A 29 8.72 -17.03 -11.85
CA LEU A 29 7.27 -16.96 -11.64
C LEU A 29 6.52 -17.35 -12.91
N LEU A 30 6.84 -16.71 -14.05
CA LEU A 30 6.19 -16.97 -15.34
C LEU A 30 6.37 -18.42 -15.83
N LYS A 31 7.44 -19.09 -15.38
CA LYS A 31 7.75 -20.48 -15.73
C LYS A 31 7.22 -21.50 -14.71
N GLY A 32 6.58 -21.06 -13.63
CA GLY A 32 6.15 -21.94 -12.54
C GLY A 32 7.31 -22.56 -11.74
N GLU A 33 8.49 -21.95 -11.78
CA GLU A 33 9.74 -22.45 -11.16
C GLU A 33 9.95 -21.90 -9.74
N ILE A 34 8.98 -21.20 -9.15
CA ILE A 34 9.12 -20.68 -7.78
C ILE A 34 8.90 -21.82 -6.78
N PRO A 35 9.88 -22.09 -5.88
CA PRO A 35 9.73 -23.14 -4.89
C PRO A 35 8.53 -22.86 -3.95
N GLU A 36 7.81 -23.91 -3.60
CA GLU A 36 6.58 -23.89 -2.80
C GLU A 36 6.71 -23.19 -1.43
N ARG A 37 7.92 -23.11 -0.88
CA ARG A 37 8.24 -22.39 0.37
C ARG A 37 8.34 -20.86 0.23
N PHE A 38 8.41 -20.33 -0.99
CA PHE A 38 8.43 -18.89 -1.28
C PHE A 38 7.09 -18.39 -1.83
N ARG A 39 6.01 -19.03 -1.36
CA ARG A 39 4.65 -18.89 -1.90
C ARG A 39 3.84 -17.73 -1.36
N SER A 40 4.32 -16.91 -0.45
CA SER A 40 3.57 -15.69 -0.18
C SER A 40 3.81 -14.74 -1.35
N TRP A 41 2.79 -14.59 -2.17
CA TRP A 41 2.72 -13.59 -3.23
C TRP A 41 3.19 -12.21 -2.73
N GLU A 42 2.91 -11.92 -1.46
CA GLU A 42 3.38 -10.77 -0.71
C GLU A 42 4.89 -10.56 -0.75
N GLU A 43 5.70 -11.58 -0.49
CA GLU A 43 7.17 -11.44 -0.54
C GLU A 43 7.64 -11.15 -1.96
N ILE A 44 7.09 -11.87 -2.95
CA ILE A 44 7.44 -11.68 -4.36
C ILE A 44 7.12 -10.23 -4.78
N VAL A 45 5.95 -9.72 -4.44
CA VAL A 45 5.54 -8.34 -4.73
C VAL A 45 6.40 -7.34 -3.97
N LYS A 46 6.62 -7.55 -2.67
CA LYS A 46 7.41 -6.66 -1.79
C LYS A 46 8.82 -6.45 -2.32
N TYR A 47 9.49 -7.52 -2.76
CA TYR A 47 10.87 -7.43 -3.25
C TYR A 47 11.01 -7.08 -4.73
N ASN A 48 9.96 -7.25 -5.54
CA ASN A 48 9.95 -6.87 -6.94
C ASN A 48 9.05 -5.64 -7.22
N ARG A 49 8.72 -4.85 -6.19
CA ARG A 49 7.74 -3.74 -6.29
C ARG A 49 8.05 -2.77 -7.43
N LYS A 50 9.32 -2.37 -7.57
CA LYS A 50 9.76 -1.47 -8.65
C LYS A 50 9.46 -2.06 -10.02
N PHE A 51 9.61 -3.37 -10.18
CA PHE A 51 9.29 -4.05 -11.43
C PHE A 51 7.78 -4.08 -11.67
N PHE A 52 6.98 -4.50 -10.68
CA PHE A 52 5.53 -4.64 -10.81
C PHE A 52 4.81 -3.31 -11.01
N PHE A 53 5.25 -2.27 -10.29
CA PHE A 53 4.54 -1.00 -10.24
C PHE A 53 5.22 0.11 -11.06
N ARG A 54 6.35 -0.11 -11.75
CA ARG A 54 7.01 0.94 -12.57
C ARG A 54 6.07 1.68 -13.52
N CYS A 55 5.05 1.00 -14.02
CA CYS A 55 4.11 1.58 -14.98
C CYS A 55 3.21 2.63 -14.33
N ILE A 56 3.00 2.58 -13.01
CA ILE A 56 2.12 3.53 -12.33
C ILE A 56 2.60 4.97 -12.49
N HIS A 57 3.92 5.19 -12.48
CA HIS A 57 4.52 6.51 -12.67
C HIS A 57 4.31 7.08 -14.09
N LYS A 58 3.98 6.24 -15.07
CA LYS A 58 3.67 6.64 -16.44
C LYS A 58 2.18 6.88 -16.68
N THR A 59 1.32 6.47 -15.74
CA THR A 59 -0.12 6.65 -15.90
C THR A 59 -0.54 8.09 -15.58
N PRO A 60 -1.50 8.67 -16.35
CA PRO A 60 -1.98 10.04 -16.11
C PRO A 60 -2.50 10.24 -14.68
N PRO A 61 -2.38 11.43 -14.09
CA PRO A 61 -2.97 11.74 -12.79
C PRO A 61 -4.50 11.52 -12.78
N ILE A 62 -5.05 11.12 -11.63
CA ILE A 62 -6.50 11.02 -11.42
C ILE A 62 -6.85 11.80 -10.16
N ALA A 63 -7.57 12.91 -10.31
CA ALA A 63 -7.94 13.78 -9.19
C ALA A 63 -9.02 13.13 -8.32
N CYS A 64 -8.99 13.43 -7.02
CA CYS A 64 -10.11 13.19 -6.12
C CYS A 64 -10.87 14.49 -5.80
N GLU A 65 -12.06 14.36 -5.22
CA GLU A 65 -12.91 15.49 -4.87
C GLU A 65 -12.73 15.86 -3.39
N LYS A 66 -12.07 16.99 -3.12
CA LYS A 66 -11.74 17.41 -1.75
C LYS A 66 -12.95 17.70 -0.86
N SER A 67 -14.04 18.15 -1.48
CA SER A 67 -15.31 18.51 -0.82
C SER A 67 -16.34 17.38 -0.85
N ALA A 68 -15.95 16.16 -1.22
CA ALA A 68 -16.89 15.06 -1.29
C ALA A 68 -17.49 14.75 0.09
N LYS A 69 -18.74 14.29 0.09
CA LYS A 69 -19.42 13.87 1.33
C LYS A 69 -18.84 12.60 1.96
N VAL A 70 -18.12 11.81 1.16
CA VAL A 70 -17.52 10.53 1.56
C VAL A 70 -16.01 10.63 1.40
N SER A 71 -15.29 10.23 2.45
CA SER A 71 -13.83 10.17 2.47
C SER A 71 -13.33 8.73 2.61
N ILE A 72 -12.24 8.41 1.90
CA ILE A 72 -11.50 7.16 2.02
C ILE A 72 -10.20 7.46 2.74
N HIS A 73 -9.97 6.74 3.83
CA HIS A 73 -8.81 6.89 4.70
C HIS A 73 -7.92 5.66 4.57
N SER A 74 -6.62 5.85 4.41
CA SER A 74 -5.65 4.74 4.36
C SER A 74 -4.39 5.10 5.12
N LEU A 75 -3.91 4.20 5.98
CA LEU A 75 -2.57 4.27 6.54
C LEU A 75 -1.58 3.80 5.46
N VAL A 76 -0.54 4.60 5.21
CA VAL A 76 0.45 4.35 4.17
C VAL A 76 1.85 4.57 4.72
N CYS A 77 2.78 3.76 4.22
CA CYS A 77 4.20 3.87 4.48
C CYS A 77 4.98 4.05 3.17
N HIS A 78 6.26 4.40 3.29
CA HIS A 78 7.16 4.55 2.13
C HIS A 78 7.22 3.28 1.28
N MET A 79 7.17 2.11 1.91
CA MET A 79 7.31 0.82 1.23
C MET A 79 6.11 0.46 0.34
N ASP A 80 4.95 1.03 0.63
CA ASP A 80 3.69 0.71 -0.07
C ASP A 80 3.27 1.79 -1.07
N LEU A 81 4.11 2.79 -1.31
CA LEU A 81 3.75 3.96 -2.12
C LEU A 81 3.21 3.59 -3.49
N GLU A 82 3.91 2.74 -4.23
CA GLU A 82 3.51 2.40 -5.59
C GLU A 82 2.27 1.49 -5.61
N MET A 83 2.14 0.61 -4.62
CA MET A 83 0.98 -0.26 -4.45
C MET A 83 -0.27 0.56 -4.10
N TYR A 84 -0.14 1.52 -3.18
CA TYR A 84 -1.20 2.44 -2.82
C TYR A 84 -1.65 3.28 -4.03
N LEU A 85 -0.70 3.83 -4.80
CA LEU A 85 -1.01 4.56 -6.03
C LEU A 85 -1.80 3.71 -7.03
N LEU A 86 -1.43 2.44 -7.21
CA LEU A 86 -2.19 1.54 -8.07
C LEU A 86 -3.62 1.35 -7.56
N ALA A 87 -3.77 1.06 -6.26
CA ALA A 87 -5.06 0.79 -5.65
C ALA A 87 -5.99 2.01 -5.73
N VAL A 88 -5.52 3.17 -5.29
CA VAL A 88 -6.34 4.38 -5.23
C VAL A 88 -6.72 4.89 -6.62
N LYS A 89 -5.84 4.78 -7.62
CA LYS A 89 -6.17 5.15 -9.01
C LYS A 89 -7.17 4.21 -9.63
N SER A 90 -7.04 2.92 -9.35
CA SER A 90 -8.00 1.91 -9.79
C SER A 90 -9.38 2.17 -9.18
N PHE A 91 -9.43 2.55 -7.91
CA PHE A 91 -10.67 2.94 -7.23
C PHE A 91 -11.29 4.21 -7.83
N LEU A 92 -10.51 5.29 -7.95
CA LEU A 92 -10.98 6.59 -8.45
C LEU A 92 -11.46 6.52 -9.91
N ARG A 93 -10.98 5.56 -10.69
CA ARG A 93 -11.50 5.29 -12.05
C ARG A 93 -13.00 4.99 -12.06
N PHE A 94 -13.52 4.37 -11.00
CA PHE A 94 -14.93 4.00 -10.88
C PHE A 94 -15.70 4.93 -9.93
N TYR A 95 -15.02 5.51 -8.93
CA TYR A 95 -15.64 6.34 -7.90
C TYR A 95 -14.90 7.68 -7.73
N PRO A 96 -15.08 8.65 -8.65
CA PRO A 96 -14.32 9.90 -8.62
C PRO A 96 -14.82 10.91 -7.56
N LYS A 97 -16.08 10.77 -7.10
CA LYS A 97 -16.72 11.70 -6.16
C LYS A 97 -16.45 11.34 -4.69
N VAL A 98 -15.18 11.10 -4.36
CA VAL A 98 -14.73 10.84 -2.99
C VAL A 98 -13.53 11.71 -2.65
N GLN A 99 -13.36 11.99 -1.37
CA GLN A 99 -12.13 12.57 -0.84
C GLN A 99 -11.17 11.43 -0.51
N ILE A 100 -9.89 11.59 -0.86
CA ILE A 100 -8.84 10.64 -0.50
C ILE A 100 -7.94 11.26 0.56
N ILE A 101 -7.76 10.54 1.67
CA ILE A 101 -6.93 10.94 2.79
C ILE A 101 -5.91 9.83 3.07
N ALA A 102 -4.64 10.14 2.85
CA ALA A 102 -3.52 9.26 3.14
C ALA A 102 -2.89 9.65 4.48
N HIS A 103 -2.88 8.72 5.43
CA HIS A 103 -2.24 8.88 6.73
C HIS A 103 -0.83 8.32 6.66
N SER A 104 0.16 9.16 6.95
CA SER A 104 1.57 8.76 7.00
C SER A 104 1.86 8.06 8.33
N ASP A 105 2.54 6.92 8.28
CA ASP A 105 3.12 6.24 9.45
C ASP A 105 4.45 6.88 9.94
N SER A 106 4.75 8.10 9.50
CA SER A 106 6.01 8.84 9.65
C SER A 106 7.18 8.40 8.74
N SER A 107 7.04 7.32 7.96
CA SER A 107 8.10 6.87 7.04
C SER A 107 8.11 7.61 5.70
N LEU A 108 7.03 8.33 5.35
CA LEU A 108 6.94 9.04 4.07
C LEU A 108 7.88 10.25 4.01
N SER A 109 8.76 10.24 3.02
CA SER A 109 9.62 11.37 2.67
C SER A 109 8.84 12.51 2.00
N ALA A 110 9.49 13.67 1.84
CA ALA A 110 8.91 14.79 1.08
C ALA A 110 8.65 14.41 -0.39
N ASP A 111 9.53 13.62 -0.99
CA ASP A 111 9.41 13.16 -2.38
C ASP A 111 8.24 12.18 -2.55
N ASP A 112 8.01 11.32 -1.57
CA ASP A 112 6.85 10.42 -1.55
C ASP A 112 5.54 11.20 -1.54
N LYS A 113 5.45 12.22 -0.68
CA LYS A 113 4.28 13.10 -0.58
C LYS A 113 4.07 13.90 -1.87
N LEU A 114 5.16 14.35 -2.50
CA LEU A 114 5.10 15.02 -3.80
C LEU A 114 4.61 14.05 -4.89
N SER A 115 5.09 12.82 -4.88
CA SER A 115 4.65 11.75 -5.80
C SER A 115 3.15 11.47 -5.67
N TYR A 116 2.62 11.38 -4.44
CA TYR A 116 1.19 11.26 -4.20
C TYR A 116 0.40 12.43 -4.78
N ARG A 117 0.79 13.67 -4.49
CA ARG A 117 0.08 14.86 -5.00
C ARG A 117 0.14 14.99 -6.51
N LYS A 118 1.24 14.54 -7.12
CA LYS A 118 1.39 14.50 -8.59
C LYS A 118 0.43 13.50 -9.23
N HIS A 119 0.26 12.32 -8.63
CA HIS A 119 -0.57 11.26 -9.22
C HIS A 119 -2.05 11.35 -8.84
N ILE A 120 -2.35 11.87 -7.64
CA ILE A 120 -3.69 12.09 -7.11
C ILE A 120 -3.83 13.57 -6.73
N PRO A 121 -4.14 14.46 -7.68
CA PRO A 121 -4.45 15.84 -7.36
C PRO A 121 -5.57 15.91 -6.31
N ASN A 122 -5.45 16.85 -5.39
CA ASN A 122 -6.34 17.08 -4.24
C ASN A 122 -6.28 16.05 -3.11
N ILE A 123 -5.37 15.07 -3.15
CA ILE A 123 -5.15 14.17 -2.02
C ILE A 123 -4.68 14.96 -0.79
N ASP A 124 -5.28 14.67 0.36
CA ASP A 124 -4.78 15.15 1.64
C ASP A 124 -3.84 14.09 2.22
N VAL A 125 -2.58 14.45 2.44
CA VAL A 125 -1.61 13.59 3.13
C VAL A 125 -1.40 14.15 4.52
N ILE A 126 -1.76 13.36 5.53
CA ILE A 126 -1.75 13.77 6.93
C ILE A 126 -0.66 13.01 7.68
N ASP A 127 0.31 13.74 8.21
CA ASP A 127 1.31 13.21 9.13
C ASP A 127 0.80 13.13 10.56
N GLU A 128 1.42 12.28 11.37
CA GLU A 128 1.10 12.06 12.79
C GLU A 128 1.14 13.36 13.62
N THR A 129 1.96 14.33 13.22
CA THR A 129 2.08 15.64 13.87
C THR A 129 0.96 16.62 13.50
N ASN A 130 0.07 16.26 12.58
CA ASN A 130 -0.97 17.16 12.10
C ASN A 130 -2.11 17.26 13.13
N LYS A 131 -2.38 18.46 13.63
CA LYS A 131 -3.48 18.74 14.57
C LYS A 131 -4.86 18.35 14.01
N LEU A 132 -5.03 18.32 12.69
CA LEU A 132 -6.25 17.85 12.03
C LEU A 132 -6.51 16.35 12.24
N TRP A 133 -5.44 15.56 12.42
CA TRP A 133 -5.50 14.13 12.76
C TRP A 133 -6.12 13.97 14.15
N GLN A 134 -5.61 14.72 15.13
CA GLN A 134 -6.17 14.70 16.48
C GLN A 134 -7.61 15.19 16.49
N HIS A 135 -7.94 16.24 15.74
CA HIS A 135 -9.31 16.75 15.69
C HIS A 135 -10.29 15.74 15.04
N SER A 136 -9.87 15.07 13.96
CA SER A 136 -10.71 14.07 13.26
C SER A 136 -10.91 12.81 14.12
N LEU A 137 -9.84 12.32 14.75
CA LEU A 137 -9.94 11.25 15.75
C LEU A 137 -10.87 11.64 16.88
N ASN A 138 -10.73 12.86 17.42
CA ASN A 138 -11.56 13.33 18.51
C ASN A 138 -13.03 13.44 18.09
N ARG A 139 -13.34 13.77 16.84
CA ARG A 139 -14.71 13.76 16.32
C ARG A 139 -15.28 12.34 16.24
N VAL A 140 -14.58 11.41 15.61
CA VAL A 140 -15.01 9.99 15.50
C VAL A 140 -15.15 9.38 16.89
N ARG A 141 -14.19 9.64 17.77
CA ARG A 141 -14.22 9.20 19.17
C ARG A 141 -15.45 9.73 19.91
N LYS A 142 -15.78 11.02 19.77
CA LYS A 142 -16.98 11.62 20.38
C LYS A 142 -18.26 10.98 19.87
N GLU A 143 -18.38 10.74 18.56
CA GLU A 143 -19.58 10.11 17.99
C GLU A 143 -19.76 8.66 18.44
N PHE A 144 -18.67 7.89 18.54
CA PHE A 144 -18.70 6.52 19.04
C PHE A 144 -19.05 6.44 20.53
N ILE A 145 -18.48 7.33 21.35
CA ILE A 145 -18.82 7.45 22.78
C ILE A 145 -20.29 7.84 22.94
N ALA A 146 -20.78 8.81 22.17
CA ALA A 146 -22.17 9.25 22.20
C ALA A 146 -23.16 8.14 21.81
N LYS A 147 -22.72 7.16 21.00
CA LYS A 147 -23.50 5.98 20.60
C LYS A 147 -23.39 4.81 21.59
N GLY A 148 -22.72 4.98 22.73
CA GLY A 148 -22.66 3.96 23.80
C GLY A 148 -21.67 2.82 23.54
N PHE A 149 -20.82 2.91 22.52
CA PHE A 149 -19.76 1.92 22.31
C PHE A 149 -18.61 2.17 23.30
N GLY A 150 -18.53 1.33 24.33
CA GLY A 150 -17.54 1.46 25.41
C GLY A 150 -16.07 1.43 24.93
N ASN A 151 -15.18 1.99 25.75
CA ASN A 151 -13.75 2.19 25.46
C ASN A 151 -12.98 0.94 24.99
N ILE A 152 -13.46 -0.26 25.34
CA ILE A 152 -12.83 -1.55 24.98
C ILE A 152 -13.03 -1.89 23.50
N LEU A 153 -14.18 -1.52 22.90
CA LEU A 153 -14.44 -1.77 21.48
C LEU A 153 -13.61 -0.84 20.60
N MET A 154 -13.34 0.39 21.07
CA MET A 154 -12.46 1.33 20.40
C MET A 154 -11.01 0.85 20.36
N ALA A 155 -10.47 0.32 21.47
CA ALA A 155 -9.12 -0.24 21.48
C ALA A 155 -9.00 -1.46 20.54
N LYS A 156 -10.04 -2.30 20.45
CA LYS A 156 -10.07 -3.42 19.51
C LYS A 156 -10.20 -2.99 18.04
N LEU A 157 -11.02 -1.99 17.72
CA LEU A 157 -11.10 -1.45 16.35
C LEU A 157 -9.79 -0.76 15.94
N PHE A 158 -9.16 -0.03 16.86
CA PHE A 158 -7.85 0.58 16.61
C PHE A 158 -6.78 -0.50 16.38
N MET A 159 -6.74 -1.54 17.21
CA MET A 159 -5.76 -2.62 17.06
C MET A 159 -6.03 -3.51 15.83
N HIS A 160 -7.28 -3.70 15.39
CA HIS A 160 -7.57 -4.52 14.21
C HIS A 160 -7.44 -3.79 12.88
N PHE A 161 -7.51 -2.46 12.86
CA PHE A 161 -7.24 -1.67 11.65
C PHE A 161 -5.76 -1.28 11.50
N PHE A 162 -4.94 -1.46 12.53
CA PHE A 162 -3.54 -0.99 12.58
C PHE A 162 -2.51 -2.06 13.03
N ALA A 163 -2.86 -3.36 13.01
CA ALA A 163 -1.93 -4.47 13.22
C ALA A 163 -1.77 -5.33 11.96
#